data_AF-A0A8I2H8E3-F1
#
_entry.id   AF-A0A8I2H8E3-F1
#
_cell.length_a   1.000
_cell.length_b   1.000
_cell.length_c   1.000
_cell.angle_alpha   90.00
_cell.angle_beta   90.00
_cell.angle_gamma   90.00
#
_symmetry.space_group_name_H-M   'P 1'
#
loop_
_entity.id
_entity.type
_entity.pdbx_description
1 polymer ?
#
loop_
_entity_poly.entity_id
_entity_poly.type
_entity_poly.pdbx_seq_one_letter_code
_entity_poly.pdbx_strand_id
1 'polypeptide(L)'
;MACTTFLVGKKASLDGTTLIARNEDGGDKPNPQRFVVINPENQPKHYRSIATACEFDLPENPLSYTSTPDADSTYGIWAAAGINSENVAMTATETSTTNSRILGLDPYVETGLGEEDFTTITLPYIQSAREGVERLGQLLEKYGTYESNGMAFSDKDEIWWLETLGGHQWAAIRIPDDAYVIAPNRLNIDWYDFESSDTIYSTGLKEFIDKNKLNPDFDGYNLRHIFGSSTIKDTRYNNPRAWYVQNYFSPETTGNDDPFNQDLPFICHANRKISIEEIKFVMSSHYENTAYDPYSTTSSAAEQKMIRPIGLNRNLELHVLQIRDNIDKELAGIHWLAFGPNSFNSLVPFYARVSDTPTCYRDTKADFDPTKMYWLTTMTAVLGDSNFQGYVDKRDNFDLNTMAKLRALQNETDKGSDQSLEAVNEKLAQIALTAQTELLGKMVISGSNHMKLRFDFND
;
A
#
# COMPACT_ATOMS: atom_id res chain seq x y z
N MET A 1 5.91 -10.91 -1.96
CA MET A 1 4.52 -10.93 -1.45
C MET A 1 3.55 -10.58 -2.57
N ALA A 2 2.30 -10.23 -2.27
CA ALA A 2 1.42 -9.61 -3.25
C ALA A 2 0.83 -8.35 -2.64
N CYS A 3 0.75 -7.29 -3.40
CA CYS A 3 0.32 -5.98 -2.92
C CYS A 3 -0.46 -5.29 -4.03
N THR A 4 -1.12 -4.19 -3.72
CA THR A 4 -1.57 -3.23 -4.74
C THR A 4 -1.21 -1.85 -4.25
N THR A 5 -0.61 -1.01 -5.09
CA THR A 5 -0.17 0.33 -4.72
C THR A 5 -0.91 1.40 -5.51
N PHE A 6 -1.30 2.49 -4.86
CA PHE A 6 -2.03 3.60 -5.47
C PHE A 6 -1.40 4.93 -5.08
N LEU A 7 -1.06 5.76 -6.07
CA LEU A 7 -0.38 7.04 -5.89
C LEU A 7 -1.24 8.16 -6.46
N VAL A 8 -1.34 9.30 -5.77
CA VAL A 8 -2.12 10.46 -6.23
C VAL A 8 -1.30 11.74 -6.01
N GLY A 9 -0.97 12.41 -7.11
CA GLY A 9 -0.25 13.68 -7.09
C GLY A 9 -1.07 14.81 -6.45
N LYS A 10 -0.37 15.86 -5.97
CA LYS A 10 -0.98 16.95 -5.20
C LYS A 10 -2.06 17.76 -5.92
N LYS A 11 -2.06 17.82 -7.27
CA LYS A 11 -3.12 18.47 -8.06
C LYS A 11 -4.23 17.49 -8.45
N ALA A 12 -3.97 16.18 -8.40
CA ALA A 12 -4.96 15.13 -8.60
C ALA A 12 -5.79 14.85 -7.34
N SER A 13 -5.28 15.12 -6.14
CA SER A 13 -6.02 14.90 -4.90
C SER A 13 -7.08 15.99 -4.62
N LEU A 14 -8.10 15.60 -3.86
CA LEU A 14 -9.23 16.47 -3.50
C LEU A 14 -8.79 17.71 -2.72
N ASP A 15 -7.87 17.52 -1.78
CA ASP A 15 -7.44 18.51 -0.79
C ASP A 15 -6.06 19.12 -1.07
N GLY A 16 -5.45 18.83 -2.21
CA GLY A 16 -4.18 19.45 -2.61
C GLY A 16 -2.94 18.77 -2.03
N THR A 17 -3.07 17.54 -1.52
CA THR A 17 -2.03 16.80 -0.79
C THR A 17 -1.46 15.65 -1.60
N THR A 18 -0.23 15.22 -1.28
CA THR A 18 0.35 14.00 -1.87
C THR A 18 -0.12 12.77 -1.10
N LEU A 19 -0.48 11.71 -1.83
CA LEU A 19 -1.00 10.47 -1.26
C LEU A 19 -0.28 9.26 -1.87
N ILE A 20 0.34 8.44 -1.03
CA ILE A 20 0.86 7.12 -1.41
C ILE A 20 0.18 6.06 -0.55
N ALA A 21 -0.42 5.06 -1.19
CA ALA A 21 -1.19 4.02 -0.53
C ALA A 21 -0.77 2.64 -1.00
N ARG A 22 -0.80 1.64 -0.12
CA ARG A 22 -0.59 0.25 -0.51
C ARG A 22 -1.40 -0.69 0.38
N ASN A 23 -1.95 -1.72 -0.25
CA ASN A 23 -2.40 -2.93 0.41
C ASN A 23 -1.18 -3.82 0.62
N GLU A 24 -0.78 -4.05 1.87
CA GLU A 24 0.18 -5.10 2.18
C GLU A 24 -0.56 -6.43 2.33
N ASP A 25 -0.35 -7.35 1.38
CA ASP A 25 -0.98 -8.67 1.43
C ASP A 25 0.03 -9.79 1.71
N GLY A 26 -0.32 -10.61 2.70
CA GLY A 26 0.50 -11.72 3.18
C GLY A 26 0.29 -13.03 2.41
N GLY A 27 0.76 -14.13 2.99
CA GLY A 27 0.47 -15.49 2.54
C GLY A 27 -0.93 -15.98 2.95
N ASP A 28 -1.16 -17.29 2.88
CA ASP A 28 -2.45 -17.90 3.23
C ASP A 28 -2.75 -17.91 4.73
N LYS A 29 -1.72 -17.75 5.57
CA LYS A 29 -1.87 -17.65 7.03
C LYS A 29 -1.96 -16.17 7.42
N PRO A 30 -2.88 -15.79 8.34
CA PRO A 30 -2.88 -14.46 8.91
C PRO A 30 -1.52 -14.12 9.50
N ASN A 31 -0.99 -12.94 9.15
CA ASN A 31 0.23 -12.38 9.71
C ASN A 31 -0.11 -11.04 10.37
N PRO A 32 -0.36 -11.03 11.70
CA PRO A 32 -0.83 -9.83 12.38
C PRO A 32 0.16 -8.69 12.29
N GLN A 33 -0.37 -7.48 12.11
CA GLN A 33 0.42 -6.25 12.01
C GLN A 33 0.35 -5.44 13.29
N ARG A 34 1.36 -4.60 13.51
CA ARG A 34 1.42 -3.58 14.56
C ARG A 34 1.54 -2.21 13.94
N PHE A 35 1.11 -1.18 14.66
CA PHE A 35 1.41 0.22 14.33
C PHE A 35 2.33 0.76 15.40
N VAL A 36 3.57 1.13 15.04
CA VAL A 36 4.60 1.55 16.00
C VAL A 36 5.25 2.85 15.57
N VAL A 37 5.87 3.56 16.51
CA VAL A 37 6.85 4.61 16.22
C VAL A 37 8.22 4.09 16.59
N ILE A 38 9.17 4.26 15.67
CA ILE A 38 10.58 3.99 15.94
C ILE A 38 11.24 5.34 16.23
N ASN A 39 11.53 5.56 17.51
CA ASN A 39 12.30 6.72 17.95
C ASN A 39 13.80 6.51 17.67
N PRO A 40 14.60 7.58 17.53
CA PRO A 40 16.02 7.48 17.15
C PRO A 40 16.86 6.54 18.03
N GLU A 41 16.57 6.46 19.33
CA GLU A 41 17.23 5.58 20.28
C GLU A 41 16.94 4.09 20.07
N ASN A 42 15.83 3.76 19.38
CA ASN A 42 15.41 2.40 19.08
C ASN A 42 15.83 1.95 17.67
N GLN A 43 16.35 2.85 16.85
CA GLN A 43 16.87 2.50 15.52
C GLN A 43 18.18 1.69 15.65
N PRO A 44 18.35 0.59 14.88
CA PRO A 44 19.61 -0.14 14.83
C PRO A 44 20.77 0.75 14.38
N LYS A 45 21.91 0.70 15.08
CA LYS A 45 23.17 1.32 14.63
C LYS A 45 23.94 0.42 13.66
N HIS A 46 23.90 -0.88 13.94
CA HIS A 46 24.38 -1.92 13.04
C HIS A 46 23.16 -2.70 12.58
N TYR A 47 22.86 -2.63 11.28
CA TYR A 47 21.73 -3.33 10.69
C TYR A 47 22.16 -4.71 10.24
N ARG A 48 21.27 -5.70 10.43
CA ARG A 48 21.44 -7.04 9.89
C ARG A 48 20.08 -7.61 9.47
N SER A 49 19.95 -7.90 8.18
CA SER A 49 18.82 -8.64 7.60
C SER A 49 18.68 -10.01 8.26
N ILE A 50 17.45 -10.44 8.54
CA ILE A 50 17.16 -11.79 9.01
C ILE A 50 17.12 -12.76 7.83
N ALA A 51 16.54 -12.36 6.70
CA ALA A 51 16.38 -13.20 5.52
C ALA A 51 17.72 -13.56 4.85
N THR A 52 18.64 -12.61 4.73
CA THR A 52 19.86 -12.78 3.90
C THR A 52 21.16 -12.63 4.68
N ALA A 53 21.09 -12.21 5.95
CA ALA A 53 22.23 -11.84 6.77
C ALA A 53 23.09 -10.69 6.20
N CYS A 54 22.59 -9.92 5.22
CA CYS A 54 23.21 -8.66 4.79
C CYS A 54 23.33 -7.72 5.99
N GLU A 55 24.52 -7.18 6.25
CA GLU A 55 24.78 -6.34 7.42
C GLU A 55 25.71 -5.16 7.14
N PHE A 56 25.45 -4.04 7.78
CA PHE A 56 26.24 -2.80 7.67
C PHE A 56 25.88 -1.80 8.76
N ASP A 57 26.78 -0.85 9.01
CA ASP A 57 26.51 0.27 9.92
C ASP A 57 25.60 1.31 9.26
N LEU A 58 24.58 1.75 10.00
CA LEU A 58 23.67 2.81 9.61
C LEU A 58 24.19 4.18 10.09
N PRO A 59 23.81 5.29 9.43
CA PRO A 59 24.17 6.63 9.87
C PRO A 59 23.73 6.92 11.32
N GLU A 60 24.50 7.75 12.04
CA GLU A 60 24.32 7.97 13.49
C GLU A 60 23.07 8.78 13.88
N ASN A 61 22.45 9.50 12.94
CA ASN A 61 21.36 10.46 13.21
C ASN A 61 20.04 10.05 12.51
N PRO A 62 19.43 8.92 12.90
CA PRO A 62 18.13 8.54 12.35
C PRO A 62 17.02 9.48 12.85
N LEU A 63 16.09 9.80 11.96
CA LEU A 63 14.84 10.48 12.26
C LEU A 63 13.85 9.50 12.90
N SER A 64 12.95 10.02 13.75
CA SER A 64 11.80 9.22 14.22
C SER A 64 10.85 8.95 13.06
N TYR A 65 10.21 7.78 13.01
CA TYR A 65 9.23 7.46 11.98
C TYR A 65 8.16 6.50 12.47
N THR A 66 6.95 6.60 11.94
CA THR A 66 5.92 5.57 12.12
C THR A 66 6.25 4.34 11.26
N SER A 67 5.83 3.15 11.68
CA SER A 67 5.99 1.92 10.90
C SER A 67 4.82 0.96 11.14
N THR A 68 4.55 0.07 10.17
CA THR A 68 3.56 -1.00 10.28
C THR A 68 4.20 -2.39 10.25
N PRO A 69 5.00 -2.79 11.26
CA PRO A 69 5.72 -4.05 11.21
C PRO A 69 4.85 -5.26 11.56
N ASP A 70 5.30 -6.42 11.10
CA ASP A 70 4.82 -7.72 11.56
C ASP A 70 4.82 -7.80 13.11
N ALA A 71 3.79 -8.46 13.66
CA ALA A 71 3.72 -8.83 15.06
C ALA A 71 4.72 -9.97 15.40
N ASP A 72 5.03 -10.83 14.43
CA ASP A 72 6.05 -11.86 14.53
C ASP A 72 7.35 -11.40 13.85
N SER A 73 8.35 -11.04 14.66
CA SER A 73 9.65 -10.60 14.14
C SER A 73 10.58 -11.75 13.73
N THR A 74 10.11 -13.00 13.69
CA THR A 74 10.93 -14.17 13.33
C THR A 74 11.49 -14.08 11.91
N TYR A 75 10.80 -13.36 11.03
CA TYR A 75 11.19 -13.24 9.62
C TYR A 75 11.83 -11.91 9.26
N GLY A 76 12.08 -11.01 10.20
CA GLY A 76 12.60 -9.67 9.92
C GLY A 76 11.80 -8.59 10.61
N ILE A 77 12.14 -7.33 10.32
CA ILE A 77 11.40 -6.17 10.84
C ILE A 77 10.11 -5.94 10.04
N TRP A 78 10.17 -6.09 8.71
CA TRP A 78 9.02 -5.90 7.82
C TRP A 78 8.31 -4.57 8.06
N ALA A 79 9.07 -3.48 8.13
CA ALA A 79 8.57 -2.17 8.54
C ALA A 79 7.50 -1.56 7.62
N ALA A 80 7.32 -2.15 6.42
CA ALA A 80 6.31 -1.86 5.41
C ALA A 80 6.23 -0.39 4.97
N ALA A 81 5.63 0.48 5.76
CA ALA A 81 5.40 1.87 5.39
C ALA A 81 5.47 2.82 6.58
N GLY A 82 5.76 4.10 6.32
CA GLY A 82 5.91 5.08 7.38
C GLY A 82 6.07 6.52 6.92
N ILE A 83 5.92 7.45 7.87
CA ILE A 83 6.23 8.87 7.71
C ILE A 83 7.28 9.23 8.76
N ASN A 84 8.36 9.88 8.35
CA ASN A 84 9.42 10.34 9.25
C ASN A 84 9.15 11.75 9.81
N SER A 85 10.01 12.22 10.73
CA SER A 85 9.87 13.52 11.39
C SER A 85 9.98 14.74 10.47
N GLU A 86 10.49 14.57 9.25
CA GLU A 86 10.57 15.63 8.23
C GLU A 86 9.36 15.59 7.28
N ASN A 87 8.32 14.80 7.59
CA ASN A 87 7.14 14.59 6.76
C ASN A 87 7.48 14.00 5.37
N VAL A 88 8.46 13.10 5.33
CA VAL A 88 8.69 12.23 4.17
C VAL A 88 8.02 10.89 4.44
N ALA A 89 7.19 10.44 3.51
CA ALA A 89 6.51 9.16 3.48
C ALA A 89 7.27 8.17 2.59
N MET A 90 7.28 6.90 2.99
CA MET A 90 7.78 5.78 2.20
C MET A 90 6.85 4.58 2.38
N THR A 91 6.63 3.84 1.29
CA THR A 91 6.06 2.50 1.36
C THR A 91 6.90 1.52 0.52
N ALA A 92 7.24 0.40 1.13
CA ALA A 92 8.04 -0.67 0.55
C ALA A 92 7.51 -2.04 1.03
N THR A 93 7.07 -2.95 0.16
CA THR A 93 7.18 -2.92 -1.31
C THR A 93 5.92 -3.38 -2.03
N GLU A 94 5.89 -3.08 -3.33
CA GLU A 94 5.05 -3.74 -4.32
C GLU A 94 5.89 -4.79 -5.04
N THR A 95 5.81 -6.06 -4.65
CA THR A 95 6.54 -7.13 -5.37
C THR A 95 6.18 -7.11 -6.84
N SER A 96 7.18 -7.00 -7.70
CA SER A 96 7.04 -6.76 -9.13
C SER A 96 7.52 -7.96 -9.97
N THR A 97 7.53 -7.81 -11.29
CA THR A 97 7.99 -8.86 -12.21
C THR A 97 9.35 -8.54 -12.81
N THR A 98 9.97 -9.53 -13.44
CA THR A 98 11.23 -9.41 -14.17
C THR A 98 11.24 -10.38 -15.35
N ASN A 99 12.33 -10.46 -16.10
CA ASN A 99 12.52 -11.47 -17.14
C ASN A 99 13.94 -12.08 -17.16
N SER A 100 14.07 -13.18 -17.88
CA SER A 100 15.33 -13.95 -17.94
C SER A 100 16.48 -13.21 -18.63
N ARG A 101 16.21 -12.20 -19.47
CA ARG A 101 17.27 -11.46 -20.17
C ARG A 101 18.06 -10.60 -19.21
N ILE A 102 17.36 -9.87 -18.34
CA ILE A 102 18.01 -9.06 -17.30
C ILE A 102 18.64 -9.95 -16.22
N LEU A 103 17.96 -10.99 -15.75
CA LEU A 103 18.53 -11.90 -14.76
C LEU A 103 19.77 -12.67 -15.27
N GLY A 104 19.91 -12.83 -16.59
CA GLY A 104 21.11 -13.41 -17.19
C GLY A 104 22.33 -12.49 -17.19
N LEU A 105 22.14 -11.19 -16.97
CA LEU A 105 23.19 -10.15 -16.99
C LEU A 105 23.45 -9.55 -15.62
N ASP A 106 22.38 -9.37 -14.84
CA ASP A 106 22.38 -8.85 -13.47
C ASP A 106 21.44 -9.71 -12.61
N PRO A 107 21.89 -10.93 -12.23
CA PRO A 107 21.09 -11.85 -11.42
C PRO A 107 20.84 -11.27 -10.03
N TYR A 108 19.77 -11.75 -9.40
CA TYR A 108 19.50 -11.49 -7.99
C TYR A 108 20.70 -11.84 -7.10
N VAL A 109 20.91 -11.01 -6.07
CA VAL A 109 21.95 -11.21 -5.07
C VAL A 109 21.32 -11.92 -3.88
N GLU A 110 21.58 -13.22 -3.72
CA GLU A 110 21.00 -14.03 -2.63
C GLU A 110 21.28 -13.46 -1.23
N THR A 111 22.40 -12.76 -1.06
CA THR A 111 22.80 -12.08 0.18
C THR A 111 22.45 -10.59 0.18
N GLY A 112 21.58 -10.15 -0.73
CA GLY A 112 21.22 -8.75 -0.92
C GLY A 112 20.09 -8.30 -0.01
N LEU A 113 19.58 -7.11 -0.29
CA LEU A 113 18.45 -6.51 0.43
C LEU A 113 17.10 -7.03 -0.11
N GLY A 114 16.05 -6.91 0.68
CA GLY A 114 14.68 -7.23 0.31
C GLY A 114 13.65 -6.40 1.05
N GLU A 115 12.37 -6.73 0.83
CA GLU A 115 11.22 -6.01 1.40
C GLU A 115 11.31 -5.81 2.91
N GLU A 116 11.86 -6.78 3.65
CA GLU A 116 12.03 -6.67 5.11
C GLU A 116 12.90 -5.49 5.55
N ASP A 117 13.80 -5.03 4.68
CA ASP A 117 14.90 -4.11 5.00
C ASP A 117 14.57 -2.66 4.65
N PHE A 118 13.98 -2.43 3.48
CA PHE A 118 14.07 -1.16 2.75
C PHE A 118 13.60 0.06 3.55
N THR A 119 12.44 -0.05 4.22
CA THR A 119 11.89 1.05 5.02
C THR A 119 12.83 1.40 6.18
N THR A 120 13.36 0.40 6.88
CA THR A 120 14.23 0.60 8.06
C THR A 120 15.56 1.26 7.72
N ILE A 121 16.14 0.91 6.56
CA ILE A 121 17.47 1.39 6.15
C ILE A 121 17.41 2.70 5.34
N THR A 122 16.22 3.13 4.92
CA THR A 122 16.03 4.28 4.03
C THR A 122 15.30 5.43 4.71
N LEU A 123 14.05 5.22 5.14
CA LEU A 123 13.16 6.29 5.62
C LEU A 123 13.72 7.16 6.76
N PRO A 124 14.49 6.64 7.74
CA PRO A 124 15.02 7.47 8.82
C PRO A 124 16.13 8.44 8.41
N TYR A 125 16.60 8.39 7.16
CA TYR A 125 17.82 9.06 6.72
C TYR A 125 17.61 10.00 5.53
N ILE A 126 16.36 10.39 5.26
CA ILE A 126 15.97 11.19 4.11
C ILE A 126 15.10 12.37 4.53
N GLN A 127 15.26 13.50 3.84
CA GLN A 127 14.53 14.75 4.09
C GLN A 127 13.64 15.18 2.91
N SER A 128 13.68 14.43 1.81
CA SER A 128 12.76 14.57 0.67
C SER A 128 12.47 13.22 0.01
N ALA A 129 11.42 13.15 -0.79
CA ALA A 129 11.08 11.96 -1.58
C ALA A 129 12.19 11.60 -2.57
N ARG A 130 12.80 12.61 -3.20
CA ARG A 130 13.94 12.44 -4.11
C ARG A 130 15.16 11.86 -3.40
N GLU A 131 15.49 12.34 -2.19
CA GLU A 131 16.57 11.74 -1.38
C GLU A 131 16.28 10.27 -1.03
N GLY A 132 15.00 9.92 -0.86
CA GLY A 132 14.52 8.53 -0.76
C GLY A 132 14.96 7.66 -1.93
N VAL A 133 14.68 8.11 -3.15
CA VAL A 133 15.06 7.46 -4.40
C VAL A 133 16.58 7.31 -4.49
N GLU A 134 17.33 8.39 -4.28
CA GLU A 134 18.79 8.41 -4.40
C GLU A 134 19.47 7.50 -3.38
N ARG A 135 19.03 7.55 -2.12
CA ARG A 135 19.57 6.70 -1.05
C ARG A 135 19.32 5.23 -1.34
N LEU A 136 18.07 4.87 -1.66
CA LEU A 136 17.73 3.48 -1.93
C LEU A 136 18.46 2.96 -3.17
N GLY A 137 18.55 3.77 -4.21
CA GLY A 137 19.33 3.47 -5.41
C GLY A 137 20.80 3.16 -5.11
N GLN A 138 21.46 3.97 -4.28
CA GLN A 138 22.84 3.71 -3.84
C GLN A 138 22.97 2.42 -3.02
N LEU A 139 21.99 2.10 -2.18
CA LEU A 139 21.98 0.85 -1.41
C LEU A 139 21.82 -0.36 -2.32
N LEU A 140 20.97 -0.27 -3.35
CA LEU A 140 20.79 -1.31 -4.36
C LEU A 140 22.05 -1.51 -5.21
N GLU A 141 22.70 -0.43 -5.66
CA GLU A 141 23.97 -0.52 -6.39
C GLU A 141 25.08 -1.17 -5.55
N LYS A 142 25.08 -0.94 -4.23
CA LYS A 142 26.13 -1.42 -3.32
C LYS A 142 25.91 -2.86 -2.85
N TYR A 143 24.70 -3.20 -2.44
CA TYR A 143 24.39 -4.48 -1.77
C TYR A 143 23.56 -5.42 -2.64
N GLY A 144 22.96 -4.91 -3.71
CA GLY A 144 22.02 -5.64 -4.53
C GLY A 144 20.73 -6.02 -3.81
N THR A 145 19.84 -6.71 -4.52
CA THR A 145 18.56 -7.22 -4.02
C THR A 145 18.33 -8.66 -4.47
N TYR A 146 17.60 -9.44 -3.66
CA TYR A 146 17.13 -10.77 -4.03
C TYR A 146 15.71 -10.78 -4.61
N GLU A 147 15.08 -9.60 -4.75
CA GLU A 147 13.68 -9.43 -5.15
C GLU A 147 13.50 -8.34 -6.22
N SER A 148 12.45 -8.49 -7.03
CA SER A 148 11.93 -7.43 -7.90
C SER A 148 10.82 -6.69 -7.16
N ASN A 149 10.99 -5.38 -6.93
CA ASN A 149 10.12 -4.58 -6.07
C ASN A 149 9.91 -3.18 -6.65
N GLY A 150 8.71 -2.64 -6.43
CA GLY A 150 8.38 -1.23 -6.55
C GLY A 150 8.26 -0.57 -5.17
N MET A 151 8.67 0.69 -5.06
CA MET A 151 8.56 1.49 -3.83
C MET A 151 8.13 2.91 -4.16
N ALA A 152 7.35 3.51 -3.28
CA ALA A 152 6.95 4.90 -3.40
C ALA A 152 7.54 5.76 -2.28
N PHE A 153 7.94 6.97 -2.64
CA PHE A 153 8.38 8.03 -1.73
C PHE A 153 7.53 9.26 -1.97
N SER A 154 7.20 9.99 -0.90
CA SER A 154 6.43 11.21 -1.02
C SER A 154 6.82 12.22 0.04
N ASP A 155 6.89 13.49 -0.35
CA ASP A 155 6.87 14.63 0.56
C ASP A 155 5.71 15.55 0.14
N LYS A 156 5.63 16.75 0.70
CA LYS A 156 4.54 17.70 0.37
C LYS A 156 4.52 18.14 -1.09
N ASP A 157 5.65 18.03 -1.79
CA ASP A 157 5.85 18.57 -3.14
C ASP A 157 5.79 17.48 -4.21
N GLU A 158 6.42 16.31 -3.98
CA GLU A 158 6.62 15.30 -5.00
C GLU A 158 6.25 13.88 -4.53
N ILE A 159 5.89 13.04 -5.50
CA ILE A 159 5.79 11.59 -5.34
C ILE A 159 6.73 10.95 -6.36
N TRP A 160 7.51 9.98 -5.91
CA TRP A 160 8.41 9.19 -6.75
C TRP A 160 8.07 7.70 -6.66
N TRP A 161 8.13 7.01 -7.79
CA TRP A 161 8.02 5.57 -7.89
C TRP A 161 9.35 4.99 -8.38
N LEU A 162 9.98 4.12 -7.59
CA LEU A 162 11.22 3.40 -7.92
C LEU A 162 10.90 1.93 -8.15
N GLU A 163 11.45 1.33 -9.20
CA GLU A 163 11.43 -0.12 -9.43
C GLU A 163 12.85 -0.69 -9.53
N THR A 164 13.09 -1.83 -8.89
CA THR A 164 14.33 -2.60 -9.04
C THR A 164 14.31 -3.40 -10.34
N LEU A 165 15.46 -3.48 -11.03
CA LEU A 165 15.58 -4.00 -12.40
C LEU A 165 16.67 -5.09 -12.49
N GLY A 166 16.52 -6.17 -11.73
CA GLY A 166 17.53 -7.22 -11.59
C GLY A 166 18.20 -7.16 -10.21
N GLY A 167 19.47 -7.55 -10.12
CA GLY A 167 20.23 -7.56 -8.88
C GLY A 167 20.60 -6.18 -8.35
N HIS A 168 20.98 -5.23 -9.21
CA HIS A 168 21.57 -3.94 -8.82
C HIS A 168 21.04 -2.75 -9.62
N GLN A 169 20.46 -2.96 -10.80
CA GLN A 169 19.87 -1.87 -11.59
C GLN A 169 18.54 -1.39 -10.98
N TRP A 170 18.21 -0.13 -11.19
CA TRP A 170 16.95 0.47 -10.75
C TRP A 170 16.62 1.69 -11.60
N ALA A 171 15.33 2.04 -11.65
CA ALA A 171 14.86 3.27 -12.28
C ALA A 171 13.70 3.85 -11.47
N ALA A 172 13.55 5.16 -11.52
CA ALA A 172 12.52 5.87 -10.80
C ALA A 172 11.97 7.03 -11.63
N ILE A 173 10.69 7.31 -11.44
CA ILE A 173 9.97 8.40 -12.10
C ILE A 173 9.18 9.20 -11.08
N ARG A 174 9.23 10.53 -11.21
CA ARG A 174 8.34 11.42 -10.46
C ARG A 174 6.95 11.34 -11.08
N ILE A 175 5.96 11.11 -10.24
CA ILE A 175 4.56 11.14 -10.68
C ILE A 175 4.15 12.61 -10.90
N PRO A 176 3.58 12.96 -12.07
CA PRO A 176 3.09 14.31 -12.32
C PRO A 176 2.09 14.77 -11.26
N ASP A 177 2.10 16.06 -10.95
CA ASP A 177 1.25 16.62 -9.89
C ASP A 177 -0.24 16.31 -10.10
N ASP A 178 -0.71 16.31 -11.35
CA ASP A 178 -2.11 16.12 -11.76
C ASP A 178 -2.43 14.68 -12.18
N ALA A 179 -1.54 13.73 -11.91
CA ALA A 179 -1.70 12.33 -12.25
C ALA A 179 -1.95 11.42 -11.03
N TYR A 180 -2.39 10.20 -11.33
CA TYR A 180 -2.42 9.08 -10.40
C TYR A 180 -1.82 7.82 -11.04
N VAL A 181 -1.45 6.85 -10.20
CA VAL A 181 -0.91 5.55 -10.60
C VAL A 181 -1.62 4.45 -9.82
N ILE A 182 -1.95 3.35 -10.49
CA ILE A 182 -2.32 2.07 -9.87
C ILE A 182 -1.31 1.01 -10.30
N ALA A 183 -0.57 0.47 -9.34
CA ALA A 183 0.54 -0.45 -9.55
C ALA A 183 0.23 -1.81 -8.91
N PRO A 184 -0.17 -2.83 -9.69
CA PRO A 184 -0.24 -4.21 -9.22
C PRO A 184 1.15 -4.88 -9.20
N ASN A 185 1.18 -6.20 -8.93
CA ASN A 185 2.41 -7.00 -8.84
C ASN A 185 3.06 -7.33 -10.21
N ARG A 186 3.33 -6.30 -11.01
CA ARG A 186 3.95 -6.37 -12.35
C ARG A 186 4.82 -5.13 -12.53
N LEU A 187 5.93 -5.21 -13.28
CA LEU A 187 6.71 -4.02 -13.59
C LEU A 187 5.85 -2.97 -14.29
N ASN A 188 5.81 -1.76 -13.75
CA ASN A 188 4.80 -0.77 -14.08
C ASN A 188 5.34 0.33 -14.99
N ILE A 189 6.56 0.83 -14.73
CA ILE A 189 7.14 1.95 -15.49
C ILE A 189 7.17 1.58 -16.96
N ASP A 190 6.42 2.33 -17.76
CA ASP A 190 6.32 2.15 -19.20
C ASP A 190 7.33 3.04 -19.91
N TRP A 191 6.88 4.08 -20.62
CA TRP A 191 7.74 4.94 -21.41
C TRP A 191 8.64 5.80 -20.52
N TYR A 192 9.94 5.76 -20.81
CA TYR A 192 10.96 6.36 -19.95
C TYR A 192 11.89 7.24 -20.74
N ASP A 193 12.02 8.49 -20.28
CA ASP A 193 12.92 9.48 -20.83
C ASP A 193 14.14 9.66 -19.92
N PHE A 194 15.30 9.19 -20.38
CA PHE A 194 16.57 9.30 -19.66
C PHE A 194 17.07 10.75 -19.52
N GLU A 195 16.56 11.69 -20.32
CA GLU A 195 16.96 13.10 -20.29
C GLU A 195 16.01 13.96 -19.45
N SER A 196 14.90 13.39 -18.96
CA SER A 196 13.92 14.11 -18.16
C SER A 196 14.45 14.43 -16.75
N SER A 197 14.09 15.60 -16.22
CA SER A 197 14.35 15.92 -14.81
C SER A 197 13.49 15.10 -13.84
N ASP A 198 12.41 14.51 -14.34
CA ASP A 198 11.45 13.68 -13.60
C ASP A 198 11.85 12.20 -13.59
N THR A 199 13.06 11.85 -14.03
CA THR A 199 13.58 10.48 -13.99
C THR A 199 14.94 10.41 -13.27
N ILE A 200 15.17 9.31 -12.56
CA ILE A 200 16.44 9.01 -11.86
C ILE A 200 16.67 7.51 -12.00
N TYR A 201 17.88 7.08 -12.33
CA TYR A 201 18.17 5.67 -12.62
C TYR A 201 19.60 5.30 -12.24
N SER A 202 19.87 3.99 -12.18
CA SER A 202 21.20 3.45 -11.91
C SER A 202 22.23 3.93 -12.93
N THR A 203 23.46 4.15 -12.47
CA THR A 203 24.52 4.68 -13.34
C THR A 203 24.78 3.77 -14.54
N GLY A 204 24.62 4.30 -15.76
CA GLY A 204 24.88 3.57 -17.00
C GLY A 204 23.75 2.65 -17.47
N LEU A 205 22.53 2.78 -16.92
CA LEU A 205 21.39 1.91 -17.27
C LEU A 205 21.08 1.93 -18.78
N LYS A 206 21.10 3.11 -19.40
CA LYS A 206 20.81 3.26 -20.84
C LYS A 206 21.85 2.53 -21.69
N GLU A 207 23.13 2.74 -21.42
CA GLU A 207 24.23 2.05 -22.11
C GLU A 207 24.18 0.53 -21.88
N PHE A 208 23.78 0.11 -20.68
CA PHE A 208 23.57 -1.29 -20.34
C PHE A 208 22.46 -1.93 -21.20
N ILE A 209 21.33 -1.24 -21.38
CA ILE A 209 20.24 -1.69 -22.26
C ILE A 209 20.73 -1.82 -23.70
N ASP A 210 21.36 -0.77 -24.23
CA ASP A 210 21.77 -0.68 -25.63
C ASP A 210 22.85 -1.71 -25.97
N LYS A 211 23.88 -1.83 -25.12
CA LYS A 211 25.00 -2.76 -25.33
C LYS A 211 24.55 -4.22 -25.31
N ASN A 212 23.59 -4.56 -24.46
CA ASN A 212 23.14 -5.94 -24.28
C ASN A 212 21.91 -6.31 -25.12
N LYS A 213 21.42 -5.39 -25.97
CA LYS A 213 20.25 -5.60 -26.85
C LYS A 213 19.00 -6.04 -26.06
N LEU A 214 18.75 -5.36 -24.93
CA LEU A 214 17.59 -5.66 -24.09
C LEU A 214 16.29 -5.04 -24.60
N ASN A 215 16.38 -3.99 -25.42
CA ASN A 215 15.21 -3.27 -25.91
C ASN A 215 14.46 -4.04 -27.02
N PRO A 216 13.19 -4.46 -26.78
CA PRO A 216 12.41 -5.15 -27.79
C PRO A 216 11.70 -4.18 -28.75
N ASP A 217 11.56 -2.90 -28.39
CA ASP A 217 10.84 -1.90 -29.17
C ASP A 217 11.76 -1.28 -30.24
N PHE A 218 11.16 -0.82 -31.36
CA PHE A 218 11.93 -0.20 -32.44
C PHE A 218 12.44 1.20 -32.08
N ASP A 219 11.66 1.95 -31.30
CA ASP A 219 11.91 3.34 -30.93
C ASP A 219 11.54 3.57 -29.46
N GLY A 220 12.27 4.47 -28.80
CA GLY A 220 12.06 4.81 -27.39
C GLY A 220 12.47 3.70 -26.41
N TYR A 221 12.20 3.92 -25.13
CA TYR A 221 12.48 2.96 -24.06
C TYR A 221 11.23 2.75 -23.22
N ASN A 222 10.71 1.53 -23.22
CA ASN A 222 9.63 1.12 -22.34
C ASN A 222 10.17 0.15 -21.29
N LEU A 223 10.31 0.57 -20.02
CA LEU A 223 11.05 -0.22 -19.03
C LEU A 223 10.37 -1.55 -18.72
N ARG A 224 9.03 -1.63 -18.67
CA ARG A 224 8.32 -2.90 -18.49
C ARG A 224 8.39 -3.83 -19.69
N HIS A 225 8.57 -3.32 -20.91
CA HIS A 225 8.88 -4.18 -22.06
C HIS A 225 10.30 -4.74 -21.99
N ILE A 226 11.26 -3.90 -21.60
CA ILE A 226 12.68 -4.23 -21.51
C ILE A 226 12.94 -5.23 -20.38
N PHE A 227 12.51 -4.88 -19.16
CA PHE A 227 12.88 -5.55 -17.90
C PHE A 227 11.72 -6.35 -17.26
N GLY A 228 10.48 -6.01 -17.58
CA GLY A 228 9.30 -6.60 -16.95
C GLY A 228 8.77 -7.86 -17.64
N SER A 229 7.47 -8.08 -17.48
CA SER A 229 6.73 -9.25 -18.01
C SER A 229 5.48 -8.84 -18.80
N SER A 230 5.05 -9.74 -19.69
CA SER A 230 3.75 -9.69 -20.37
C SER A 230 3.24 -11.13 -20.55
N THR A 231 2.81 -11.73 -19.44
CA THR A 231 2.50 -13.17 -19.35
C THR A 231 1.01 -13.44 -19.22
N ILE A 232 0.60 -14.69 -19.42
CA ILE A 232 -0.78 -15.13 -19.15
C ILE A 232 -1.16 -14.90 -17.68
N LYS A 233 -0.22 -15.06 -16.74
CA LYS A 233 -0.48 -14.80 -15.32
C LYS A 233 -0.79 -13.32 -15.09
N ASP A 234 -0.10 -12.41 -15.77
CA ASP A 234 -0.35 -10.97 -15.66
C ASP A 234 -1.80 -10.61 -16.02
N THR A 235 -2.35 -11.26 -17.06
CA THR A 235 -3.74 -11.07 -17.49
C THR A 235 -4.80 -11.52 -16.46
N ARG A 236 -4.41 -12.20 -15.37
CA ARG A 236 -5.36 -12.69 -14.35
C ARG A 236 -5.04 -12.17 -12.96
N TYR A 237 -3.77 -11.94 -12.68
CA TYR A 237 -3.29 -11.57 -11.37
C TYR A 237 -3.04 -10.07 -11.22
N ASN A 238 -2.69 -9.37 -12.31
CA ASN A 238 -2.18 -8.01 -12.28
C ASN A 238 -3.07 -7.02 -13.02
N ASN A 239 -3.14 -7.16 -14.35
CA ASN A 239 -3.78 -6.18 -15.24
C ASN A 239 -5.24 -5.86 -14.87
N PRO A 240 -6.07 -6.82 -14.43
CA PRO A 240 -7.45 -6.51 -14.05
C PRO A 240 -7.57 -5.53 -12.89
N ARG A 241 -6.61 -5.53 -11.95
CA ARG A 241 -6.61 -4.58 -10.83
C ARG A 241 -6.36 -3.15 -11.33
N ALA A 242 -5.35 -2.97 -12.18
CA ALA A 242 -5.09 -1.68 -12.81
C ALA A 242 -6.29 -1.23 -13.65
N TRP A 243 -6.84 -2.11 -14.48
CA TRP A 243 -8.01 -1.86 -15.31
C TRP A 243 -9.22 -1.35 -14.50
N TYR A 244 -9.55 -2.00 -13.40
CA TYR A 244 -10.74 -1.65 -12.62
C TYR A 244 -10.62 -0.24 -12.02
N VAL A 245 -9.47 0.07 -11.42
CA VAL A 245 -9.20 1.40 -10.86
C VAL A 245 -9.13 2.46 -11.95
N GLN A 246 -8.52 2.14 -13.10
CA GLN A 246 -8.44 3.07 -14.20
C GLN A 246 -9.82 3.37 -14.80
N ASN A 247 -10.71 2.39 -14.92
CA ASN A 247 -12.09 2.64 -15.35
C ASN A 247 -12.90 3.44 -14.32
N TYR A 248 -12.59 3.33 -13.03
CA TYR A 248 -13.27 4.12 -11.99
C TYR A 248 -12.92 5.61 -12.04
N PHE A 249 -11.66 5.96 -12.31
CA PHE A 249 -11.18 7.34 -12.31
C PHE A 249 -11.08 7.98 -13.70
N SER A 250 -10.87 7.18 -14.74
CA SER A 250 -10.55 7.64 -16.10
C SER A 250 -11.37 6.92 -17.19
N PRO A 251 -12.71 6.77 -17.02
CA PRO A 251 -13.54 5.94 -17.90
C PRO A 251 -13.51 6.37 -19.38
N GLU A 252 -13.22 7.65 -19.66
CA GLU A 252 -13.21 8.19 -21.02
C GLU A 252 -11.86 7.98 -21.75
N THR A 253 -10.75 7.89 -21.01
CA THR A 253 -9.40 7.79 -21.59
C THR A 253 -8.86 6.37 -21.58
N THR A 254 -9.41 5.49 -20.75
CA THR A 254 -9.00 4.08 -20.71
C THR A 254 -9.53 3.31 -21.90
N GLY A 255 -10.72 3.66 -22.42
CA GLY A 255 -11.26 3.21 -23.72
C GLY A 255 -11.23 1.69 -23.96
N ASN A 256 -11.07 0.91 -22.90
CA ASN A 256 -10.72 -0.50 -22.98
C ASN A 256 -11.51 -1.30 -21.96
N ASP A 257 -12.58 -1.91 -22.44
CA ASP A 257 -13.41 -2.86 -21.71
C ASP A 257 -12.67 -4.18 -21.42
N ASP A 258 -11.43 -4.36 -21.88
CA ASP A 258 -10.64 -5.57 -21.65
C ASP A 258 -9.81 -5.51 -20.35
N PRO A 259 -10.19 -6.23 -19.28
CA PRO A 259 -9.41 -6.35 -18.04
C PRO A 259 -8.05 -7.04 -18.23
N PHE A 260 -7.79 -7.63 -19.39
CA PHE A 260 -6.61 -8.45 -19.64
C PHE A 260 -5.49 -7.69 -20.37
N ASN A 261 -5.73 -6.44 -20.76
CA ASN A 261 -4.81 -5.62 -21.53
C ASN A 261 -3.44 -5.47 -20.84
N GLN A 262 -2.37 -5.77 -21.58
CA GLN A 262 -0.99 -5.72 -21.11
C GLN A 262 -0.39 -4.31 -21.13
N ASP A 263 -1.02 -3.38 -21.84
CA ASP A 263 -0.46 -2.08 -22.18
C ASP A 263 -1.25 -0.91 -21.56
N LEU A 264 -1.96 -1.18 -20.46
CA LEU A 264 -2.57 -0.12 -19.65
C LEU A 264 -1.51 0.93 -19.26
N PRO A 265 -1.81 2.23 -19.34
CA PRO A 265 -0.84 3.29 -19.06
C PRO A 265 -0.41 3.25 -17.59
N PHE A 266 0.86 3.55 -17.33
CA PHE A 266 1.38 3.71 -15.97
C PHE A 266 0.85 5.00 -15.32
N ILE A 267 1.09 6.13 -15.98
CA ILE A 267 0.62 7.46 -15.55
C ILE A 267 -0.79 7.70 -16.10
N CYS A 268 -1.76 7.97 -15.23
CA CYS A 268 -3.15 8.24 -15.60
C CYS A 268 -3.60 9.62 -15.10
N HIS A 269 -4.63 10.18 -15.74
CA HIS A 269 -5.24 11.46 -15.33
C HIS A 269 -6.72 11.25 -15.10
N ALA A 270 -7.16 11.40 -13.86
CA ALA A 270 -8.55 11.20 -13.48
C ALA A 270 -9.45 12.31 -14.03
N ASN A 271 -10.72 12.00 -14.28
CA ASN A 271 -11.71 12.98 -14.72
C ASN A 271 -12.20 13.91 -13.59
N ARG A 272 -11.72 13.69 -12.36
CA ARG A 272 -12.03 14.45 -11.15
C ARG A 272 -10.89 14.31 -10.14
N LYS A 273 -10.91 15.15 -9.12
CA LYS A 273 -9.98 15.02 -7.99
C LYS A 273 -10.34 13.81 -7.12
N ILE A 274 -9.32 13.18 -6.53
CA ILE A 274 -9.42 11.90 -5.81
C ILE A 274 -9.40 12.13 -4.29
N SER A 275 -10.35 11.54 -3.57
CA SER A 275 -10.41 11.59 -2.08
C SER A 275 -9.79 10.36 -1.41
N ILE A 276 -9.50 10.46 -0.09
CA ILE A 276 -9.09 9.32 0.75
C ILE A 276 -10.15 8.20 0.71
N GLU A 277 -11.44 8.55 0.70
CA GLU A 277 -12.54 7.60 0.62
C GLU A 277 -12.55 6.84 -0.71
N GLU A 278 -12.26 7.52 -1.82
CA GLU A 278 -12.16 6.87 -3.13
C GLU A 278 -10.94 5.95 -3.20
N ILE A 279 -9.80 6.33 -2.58
CA ILE A 279 -8.65 5.43 -2.40
C ILE A 279 -9.07 4.19 -1.61
N LYS A 280 -9.71 4.36 -0.45
CA LYS A 280 -10.19 3.23 0.35
C LYS A 280 -11.12 2.33 -0.45
N PHE A 281 -12.06 2.91 -1.20
CA PHE A 281 -12.99 2.14 -2.04
C PHE A 281 -12.24 1.27 -3.04
N VAL A 282 -11.38 1.84 -3.89
CA VAL A 282 -10.68 1.07 -4.93
C VAL A 282 -9.71 0.06 -4.33
N MET A 283 -9.08 0.38 -3.21
CA MET A 283 -8.18 -0.53 -2.47
C MET A 283 -8.92 -1.63 -1.70
N SER A 284 -10.25 -1.51 -1.55
CA SER A 284 -11.12 -2.55 -0.98
C SER A 284 -11.87 -3.34 -2.04
N SER A 285 -11.74 -2.95 -3.30
CA SER A 285 -12.63 -3.39 -4.36
C SER A 285 -12.39 -4.84 -4.76
N HIS A 286 -13.46 -5.43 -5.27
CA HIS A 286 -13.48 -6.81 -5.74
C HIS A 286 -14.24 -6.91 -7.06
N TYR A 287 -14.09 -5.90 -7.93
CA TYR A 287 -14.70 -5.85 -9.25
C TYR A 287 -16.24 -5.74 -9.22
N GLU A 288 -16.77 -5.00 -8.25
CA GLU A 288 -18.20 -4.74 -8.08
C GLU A 288 -18.87 -4.35 -9.40
N ASN A 289 -20.08 -4.88 -9.62
CA ASN A 289 -20.86 -4.67 -10.84
C ASN A 289 -20.23 -5.22 -12.14
N THR A 290 -19.28 -6.15 -12.04
CA THR A 290 -18.74 -6.89 -13.18
C THR A 290 -19.01 -8.39 -13.04
N ALA A 291 -18.77 -9.16 -14.11
CA ALA A 291 -18.86 -10.62 -14.05
C ALA A 291 -17.84 -11.24 -13.07
N TYR A 292 -16.76 -10.52 -12.75
CA TYR A 292 -15.63 -11.01 -11.98
C TYR A 292 -15.74 -10.81 -10.47
N ASP A 293 -16.83 -10.21 -10.00
CA ASP A 293 -17.07 -10.02 -8.58
C ASP A 293 -17.25 -11.37 -7.87
N PRO A 294 -16.37 -11.74 -6.90
CA PRO A 294 -16.50 -13.00 -6.17
C PRO A 294 -17.78 -13.10 -5.33
N TYR A 295 -18.42 -11.97 -5.02
CA TYR A 295 -19.70 -11.90 -4.30
C TYR A 295 -20.91 -11.71 -5.23
N SER A 296 -20.72 -11.74 -6.55
CA SER A 296 -21.82 -11.71 -7.52
C SER A 296 -22.80 -12.85 -7.30
N THR A 297 -24.10 -12.56 -7.40
CA THR A 297 -25.16 -13.57 -7.32
C THR A 297 -25.61 -14.07 -8.70
N THR A 298 -25.11 -13.47 -9.77
CA THR A 298 -25.54 -13.74 -11.15
C THR A 298 -24.44 -14.32 -12.04
N SER A 299 -23.17 -14.15 -11.66
CA SER A 299 -22.02 -14.65 -12.42
C SER A 299 -21.81 -16.15 -12.22
N SER A 300 -21.14 -16.80 -13.18
CA SER A 300 -20.69 -18.19 -13.02
C SER A 300 -19.53 -18.29 -12.02
N ALA A 301 -19.38 -19.46 -11.39
CA ALA A 301 -18.26 -19.72 -10.48
C ALA A 301 -16.88 -19.63 -11.15
N ALA A 302 -16.81 -19.80 -12.48
CA ALA A 302 -15.58 -19.62 -13.24
C ALA A 302 -15.22 -18.15 -13.41
N GLU A 303 -16.19 -17.27 -13.65
CA GLU A 303 -15.97 -15.82 -13.76
C GLU A 303 -15.58 -15.22 -12.40
N GLN A 304 -16.29 -15.59 -11.33
CA GLN A 304 -16.02 -15.16 -9.95
C GLN A 304 -14.61 -15.49 -9.44
N LYS A 305 -13.96 -16.51 -10.01
CA LYS A 305 -12.63 -16.98 -9.60
C LYS A 305 -11.56 -16.72 -10.66
N MET A 306 -11.88 -15.95 -11.69
CA MET A 306 -11.01 -15.78 -12.84
C MET A 306 -9.81 -14.88 -12.53
N ILE A 307 -10.03 -13.81 -11.78
CA ILE A 307 -9.06 -12.75 -11.56
C ILE A 307 -8.90 -12.44 -10.08
N ARG A 308 -7.69 -12.03 -9.67
CA ARG A 308 -7.36 -11.70 -8.28
C ARG A 308 -7.99 -10.36 -7.89
N PRO A 309 -8.85 -10.27 -6.85
CA PRO A 309 -9.37 -9.00 -6.32
C PRO A 309 -8.27 -8.06 -5.78
N ILE A 310 -8.61 -6.78 -5.58
CA ILE A 310 -7.73 -5.80 -4.90
C ILE A 310 -7.88 -5.94 -3.39
N GLY A 311 -9.10 -5.83 -2.86
CA GLY A 311 -9.44 -6.20 -1.50
C GLY A 311 -9.60 -7.71 -1.39
N LEU A 312 -8.86 -8.35 -0.49
CA LEU A 312 -8.88 -9.81 -0.35
C LEU A 312 -8.64 -10.28 1.10
N ASN A 313 -8.86 -11.58 1.33
CA ASN A 313 -8.78 -12.23 2.63
C ASN A 313 -7.42 -12.16 3.34
N ARG A 314 -6.35 -11.86 2.59
CA ARG A 314 -4.97 -11.81 3.08
C ARG A 314 -4.36 -10.41 3.08
N ASN A 315 -5.19 -9.37 2.93
CA ASN A 315 -4.80 -8.01 3.30
C ASN A 315 -4.41 -8.03 4.79
N LEU A 316 -3.17 -7.70 5.09
CA LEU A 316 -2.65 -7.58 6.45
C LEU A 316 -2.95 -6.18 6.98
N GLU A 317 -2.69 -5.18 6.15
CA GLU A 317 -3.02 -3.79 6.39
C GLU A 317 -3.25 -3.03 5.07
N LEU A 318 -3.87 -1.87 5.20
CA LEU A 318 -3.89 -0.83 4.18
C LEU A 318 -3.45 0.47 4.88
N HIS A 319 -2.42 1.09 4.32
CA HIS A 319 -2.04 2.45 4.67
C HIS A 319 -2.30 3.41 3.50
N VAL A 320 -2.66 4.65 3.84
CA VAL A 320 -2.58 5.81 2.97
C VAL A 320 -1.73 6.85 3.70
N LEU A 321 -0.53 7.09 3.20
CA LEU A 321 0.38 8.09 3.74
C LEU A 321 0.11 9.42 3.04
N GLN A 322 -0.38 10.37 3.80
CA GLN A 322 -0.77 11.69 3.33
C GLN A 322 0.18 12.73 3.89
N ILE A 323 0.79 13.55 3.02
CA ILE A 323 1.54 14.72 3.43
C ILE A 323 0.75 15.98 3.07
N ARG A 324 0.21 16.63 4.09
CA ARG A 324 -0.61 17.83 3.95
C ARG A 324 0.26 19.08 3.85
N ASP A 325 -0.15 20.02 3.00
CA ASP A 325 0.51 21.32 2.84
C ASP A 325 -0.33 22.45 3.48
N ASN A 326 0.30 23.61 3.71
CA ASN A 326 -0.32 24.80 4.30
C ASN A 326 -0.96 24.59 5.69
N ILE A 327 -0.44 23.65 6.47
CA ILE A 327 -0.77 23.40 7.87
C ILE A 327 0.51 23.35 8.71
N ASP A 328 0.40 23.41 10.04
CA ASP A 328 1.54 23.17 10.94
C ASP A 328 2.24 21.85 10.56
N LYS A 329 3.58 21.88 10.51
CA LYS A 329 4.40 20.71 10.19
C LYS A 329 4.14 19.53 11.12
N GLU A 330 3.78 19.79 12.37
CA GLU A 330 3.45 18.74 13.33
C GLU A 330 2.13 18.03 13.00
N LEU A 331 1.26 18.67 12.21
CA LEU A 331 -0.02 18.13 11.74
C LEU A 331 0.05 17.61 10.30
N ALA A 332 1.12 17.88 9.56
CA ALA A 332 1.18 17.65 8.12
C ALA A 332 1.08 16.15 7.75
N GLY A 333 1.83 15.29 8.42
CA GLY A 333 1.85 13.85 8.16
C GLY A 333 0.67 13.11 8.79
N ILE A 334 -0.16 12.47 7.96
CA ILE A 334 -1.24 11.58 8.40
C ILE A 334 -0.98 10.17 7.86
N HIS A 335 -0.82 9.21 8.77
CA HIS A 335 -0.76 7.78 8.47
C HIS A 335 -2.16 7.20 8.60
N TRP A 336 -2.94 7.24 7.53
CA TRP A 336 -4.24 6.57 7.51
C TRP A 336 -4.01 5.07 7.53
N LEU A 337 -4.60 4.35 8.49
CA LEU A 337 -4.34 2.93 8.67
C LEU A 337 -5.63 2.12 8.88
N ALA A 338 -5.70 0.97 8.23
CA ALA A 338 -6.69 -0.07 8.49
C ALA A 338 -5.99 -1.45 8.55
N PHE A 339 -6.40 -2.32 9.47
CA PHE A 339 -5.85 -3.68 9.58
C PHE A 339 -6.81 -4.74 9.05
N GLY A 340 -6.26 -5.87 8.62
CA GLY A 340 -7.02 -7.02 8.12
C GLY A 340 -7.70 -6.78 6.78
N PRO A 341 -8.56 -7.71 6.33
CA PRO A 341 -9.23 -7.62 5.04
C PRO A 341 -10.07 -6.36 4.87
N ASN A 342 -9.85 -5.68 3.75
CA ASN A 342 -10.42 -4.36 3.48
C ASN A 342 -11.95 -4.29 3.33
N SER A 343 -12.60 -5.44 3.14
CA SER A 343 -14.05 -5.51 2.92
C SER A 343 -14.87 -5.08 4.14
N PHE A 344 -14.35 -5.22 5.37
CA PHE A 344 -15.06 -4.90 6.62
C PHE A 344 -14.19 -4.09 7.61
N ASN A 345 -13.39 -3.15 7.09
CA ASN A 345 -12.52 -2.28 7.87
C ASN A 345 -12.66 -0.81 7.45
N SER A 346 -12.14 0.11 8.28
CA SER A 346 -12.17 1.55 8.03
C SER A 346 -10.78 2.17 8.28
N LEU A 347 -10.41 3.18 7.48
CA LEU A 347 -9.17 3.91 7.67
C LEU A 347 -9.27 4.84 8.88
N VAL A 348 -8.18 4.92 9.65
CA VAL A 348 -8.06 5.84 10.80
C VAL A 348 -6.94 6.85 10.56
N PRO A 349 -7.20 8.18 10.60
CA PRO A 349 -6.22 9.22 10.26
C PRO A 349 -5.25 9.51 11.42
N PHE A 350 -4.32 8.60 11.70
CA PHE A 350 -3.36 8.83 12.77
C PHE A 350 -2.37 9.93 12.39
N TYR A 351 -2.18 10.91 13.27
CA TYR A 351 -1.09 11.87 13.15
C TYR A 351 0.24 11.14 13.30
N ALA A 352 1.17 11.36 12.36
CA ALA A 352 2.46 10.67 12.35
C ALA A 352 3.47 11.28 13.31
N ARG A 353 3.29 12.56 13.68
CA ARG A 353 4.21 13.29 14.55
C ARG A 353 3.91 13.02 16.03
N VAL A 354 4.17 11.78 16.43
CA VAL A 354 3.96 11.26 17.78
C VAL A 354 5.16 10.43 18.22
N SER A 355 5.28 10.21 19.52
CA SER A 355 6.35 9.39 20.13
C SER A 355 5.92 7.95 20.43
N ASP A 356 4.61 7.68 20.39
CA ASP A 356 4.00 6.38 20.69
C ASP A 356 2.64 6.25 19.95
N THR A 357 2.11 5.03 19.86
CA THR A 357 0.89 4.69 19.12
C THR A 357 -0.18 4.00 19.99
N PRO A 358 -1.47 4.04 19.60
CA PRO A 358 -2.55 3.45 20.39
C PRO A 358 -2.41 1.94 20.62
N THR A 359 -2.64 1.50 21.85
CA THR A 359 -2.37 0.11 22.30
C THR A 359 -3.16 -0.97 21.56
N CYS A 360 -4.34 -0.65 21.03
CA CYS A 360 -5.16 -1.59 20.25
C CYS A 360 -4.65 -1.80 18.82
N TYR A 361 -3.73 -0.97 18.34
CA TYR A 361 -2.99 -1.13 17.08
C TYR A 361 -1.53 -1.54 17.31
N ARG A 362 -0.89 -1.07 18.38
CA ARG A 362 0.53 -1.30 18.67
C ARG A 362 0.83 -2.69 19.23
N ASP A 363 0.02 -3.14 20.18
CA ASP A 363 0.35 -4.31 21.01
C ASP A 363 -0.28 -5.61 20.46
N THR A 364 -0.54 -5.68 19.16
CA THR A 364 -1.00 -6.90 18.47
C THR A 364 0.05 -8.00 18.60
N LYS A 365 -0.41 -9.22 18.84
CA LYS A 365 0.42 -10.44 18.92
C LYS A 365 -0.04 -11.48 17.91
N ALA A 366 0.79 -12.50 17.69
CA ALA A 366 0.46 -13.66 16.87
C ALA A 366 -0.73 -14.49 17.41
N ASP A 367 -0.99 -14.43 18.72
CA ASP A 367 -2.17 -15.06 19.31
C ASP A 367 -3.42 -14.23 19.07
N PHE A 368 -4.54 -14.91 18.79
CA PHE A 368 -5.84 -14.28 18.58
C PHE A 368 -6.30 -13.49 19.82
N ASP A 369 -6.58 -12.20 19.63
CA ASP A 369 -7.09 -11.28 20.66
C ASP A 369 -8.07 -10.27 20.06
N PRO A 370 -9.40 -10.41 20.27
CA PRO A 370 -10.41 -9.53 19.68
C PRO A 370 -10.42 -8.12 20.29
N THR A 371 -9.58 -7.83 21.29
CA THR A 371 -9.35 -6.45 21.78
C THR A 371 -8.33 -5.70 20.92
N LYS A 372 -7.62 -6.39 20.02
CA LYS A 372 -6.68 -5.81 19.06
C LYS A 372 -7.35 -5.64 17.70
N MET A 373 -7.13 -4.49 17.07
CA MET A 373 -7.84 -4.08 15.87
C MET A 373 -7.65 -5.07 14.72
N TYR A 374 -6.43 -5.60 14.55
CA TYR A 374 -6.14 -6.60 13.51
C TYR A 374 -7.05 -7.83 13.61
N TRP A 375 -7.13 -8.43 14.80
CA TRP A 375 -7.91 -9.64 15.02
C TRP A 375 -9.40 -9.40 15.00
N LEU A 376 -9.85 -8.28 15.58
CA LEU A 376 -11.25 -7.88 15.56
C LEU A 376 -11.75 -7.72 14.12
N THR A 377 -10.96 -7.06 13.29
CA THR A 377 -11.29 -6.80 11.89
C THR A 377 -11.24 -8.08 11.06
N THR A 378 -10.19 -8.89 11.21
CA THR A 378 -10.08 -10.19 10.55
C THR A 378 -11.27 -11.10 10.89
N MET A 379 -11.68 -11.18 12.17
CA MET A 379 -12.87 -11.94 12.57
C MET A 379 -14.15 -11.38 11.94
N THR A 380 -14.29 -10.05 11.89
CA THR A 380 -15.45 -9.39 11.27
C THR A 380 -15.53 -9.71 9.78
N ALA A 381 -14.40 -9.65 9.06
CA ALA A 381 -14.32 -9.97 7.65
C ALA A 381 -14.62 -11.45 7.36
N VAL A 382 -14.15 -12.38 8.19
CA VAL A 382 -14.49 -13.82 8.08
C VAL A 382 -15.99 -14.04 8.23
N LEU A 383 -16.64 -13.37 9.19
CA LEU A 383 -18.10 -13.43 9.33
C LEU A 383 -18.79 -12.78 8.12
N GLY A 384 -18.28 -11.65 7.68
CA GLY A 384 -18.78 -10.90 6.52
C GLY A 384 -18.78 -11.73 5.24
N ASP A 385 -17.66 -12.40 4.95
CA ASP A 385 -17.48 -13.27 3.79
C ASP A 385 -18.49 -14.42 3.73
N SER A 386 -18.91 -14.95 4.90
CA SER A 386 -19.87 -16.05 4.97
C SER A 386 -21.27 -15.71 4.41
N ASN A 387 -21.62 -14.42 4.37
CA ASN A 387 -22.88 -13.93 3.80
C ASN A 387 -22.76 -12.44 3.45
N PHE A 388 -21.90 -12.10 2.48
CA PHE A 388 -21.61 -10.71 2.11
C PHE A 388 -22.89 -9.89 1.86
N GLN A 389 -23.82 -10.43 1.07
CA GLN A 389 -25.09 -9.80 0.73
C GLN A 389 -25.96 -9.48 1.96
N GLY A 390 -25.90 -10.31 3.01
CA GLY A 390 -26.64 -10.07 4.25
C GLY A 390 -26.02 -9.00 5.16
N TYR A 391 -24.77 -8.63 4.92
CA TYR A 391 -24.00 -7.74 5.80
C TYR A 391 -23.54 -6.44 5.13
N VAL A 392 -23.57 -6.35 3.80
CA VAL A 392 -23.04 -5.19 3.04
C VAL A 392 -23.66 -3.86 3.48
N ASP A 393 -24.98 -3.80 3.69
CA ASP A 393 -25.63 -2.56 4.17
C ASP A 393 -25.13 -2.13 5.56
N LYS A 394 -24.79 -3.09 6.43
CA LYS A 394 -24.25 -2.80 7.77
C LYS A 394 -22.82 -2.29 7.66
N ARG A 395 -22.03 -2.88 6.75
CA ARG A 395 -20.67 -2.47 6.42
C ARG A 395 -20.65 -1.05 5.87
N ASP A 396 -21.49 -0.74 4.88
CA ASP A 396 -21.54 0.60 4.27
C ASP A 396 -21.94 1.68 5.28
N ASN A 397 -22.93 1.37 6.15
CA ASN A 397 -23.29 2.26 7.26
C ASN A 397 -22.16 2.42 8.28
N PHE A 398 -21.42 1.35 8.58
CA PHE A 398 -20.26 1.41 9.46
C PHE A 398 -19.18 2.32 8.89
N ASP A 399 -18.82 2.15 7.61
CA ASP A 399 -17.78 2.93 6.94
C ASP A 399 -18.12 4.42 6.96
N LEU A 400 -19.33 4.78 6.52
CA LEU A 400 -19.79 6.18 6.48
C LEU A 400 -19.77 6.83 7.87
N ASN A 401 -20.37 6.18 8.87
CA ASN A 401 -20.52 6.76 10.21
C ASN A 401 -19.18 6.85 10.95
N THR A 402 -18.29 5.89 10.74
CA THR A 402 -16.96 5.86 11.36
C THR A 402 -16.09 6.97 10.76
N MET A 403 -15.99 7.03 9.43
CA MET A 403 -15.23 8.08 8.74
C MET A 403 -15.72 9.49 9.09
N ALA A 404 -17.04 9.70 9.19
CA ALA A 404 -17.59 10.99 9.60
C ALA A 404 -17.11 11.43 11.00
N LYS A 405 -17.10 10.50 11.98
CA LYS A 405 -16.61 10.79 13.34
C LYS A 405 -15.11 11.05 13.38
N LEU A 406 -14.33 10.25 12.65
CA LEU A 406 -12.88 10.39 12.57
C LEU A 406 -12.49 11.73 11.93
N ARG A 407 -13.12 12.09 10.81
CA ARG A 407 -12.92 13.41 10.18
C ARG A 407 -13.37 14.56 11.06
N ALA A 408 -14.46 14.42 11.82
CA ALA A 408 -14.88 15.46 12.75
C ALA A 408 -13.80 15.74 13.79
N LEU A 409 -13.22 14.70 14.39
CA LEU A 409 -12.12 14.83 15.35
C LEU A 409 -10.84 15.38 14.72
N GLN A 410 -10.50 14.95 13.50
CA GLN A 410 -9.36 15.50 12.75
C GLN A 410 -9.54 17.00 12.51
N ASN A 411 -10.70 17.42 11.97
CA ASN A 411 -11.02 18.82 11.68
C ASN A 411 -11.05 19.69 12.95
N GLU A 412 -11.50 19.16 14.09
CA GLU A 412 -11.45 19.85 15.38
C GLU A 412 -9.99 20.05 15.82
N THR A 413 -9.17 19.01 15.70
CA THR A 413 -7.75 19.04 16.06
C THR A 413 -6.98 20.05 15.21
N ASP A 414 -7.20 20.05 13.89
CA ASP A 414 -6.52 20.93 12.93
C ASP A 414 -6.84 22.42 13.15
N LYS A 415 -8.00 22.74 13.72
CA LYS A 415 -8.38 24.13 14.06
C LYS A 415 -7.70 24.65 15.32
N GLY A 416 -7.02 23.78 16.06
CA GLY A 416 -6.41 24.07 17.35
C GLY A 416 -7.01 23.21 18.44
N SER A 417 -6.20 22.31 18.99
CA SER A 417 -6.51 21.48 20.16
C SER A 417 -5.41 21.64 21.20
N ASP A 418 -5.79 21.73 22.48
CA ASP A 418 -4.84 21.75 23.60
C ASP A 418 -4.32 20.33 23.95
N GLN A 419 -4.81 19.30 23.27
CA GLN A 419 -4.42 17.91 23.52
C GLN A 419 -3.17 17.53 22.72
N SER A 420 -2.32 16.67 23.30
CA SER A 420 -1.24 16.04 22.52
C SER A 420 -1.79 15.20 21.38
N LEU A 421 -1.01 15.06 20.30
CA LEU A 421 -1.39 14.23 19.16
C LEU A 421 -1.50 12.75 19.54
N GLU A 422 -0.75 12.27 20.54
CA GLU A 422 -0.94 10.92 21.09
C GLU A 422 -2.34 10.76 21.71
N ALA A 423 -2.82 11.76 22.45
CA ALA A 423 -4.15 11.70 23.06
C ALA A 423 -5.26 11.79 22.00
N VAL A 424 -5.03 12.53 20.90
CA VAL A 424 -5.94 12.56 19.75
C VAL A 424 -5.93 11.21 19.02
N ASN A 425 -4.76 10.62 18.78
CA ASN A 425 -4.63 9.30 18.17
C ASN A 425 -5.30 8.21 19.00
N GLU A 426 -5.20 8.25 20.33
CA GLU A 426 -5.91 7.31 21.20
C GLU A 426 -7.44 7.45 21.06
N LYS A 427 -7.95 8.68 20.96
CA LYS A 427 -9.39 8.92 20.69
C LYS A 427 -9.81 8.42 19.31
N LEU A 428 -9.00 8.65 18.27
CA LEU A 428 -9.25 8.13 16.92
C LEU A 428 -9.32 6.60 16.93
N ALA A 429 -8.35 5.94 17.58
CA ALA A 429 -8.32 4.49 17.74
C ALA A 429 -9.53 3.96 18.52
N GLN A 430 -9.95 4.65 19.59
CA GLN A 430 -11.11 4.25 20.38
C GLN A 430 -12.42 4.39 19.59
N ILE A 431 -12.58 5.45 18.77
CA ILE A 431 -13.73 5.60 17.87
C ILE A 431 -13.80 4.41 16.91
N ALA A 432 -12.69 4.05 16.28
CA ALA A 432 -12.62 2.93 15.36
C ALA A 432 -12.89 1.59 16.06
N LEU A 433 -12.28 1.33 17.22
CA LEU A 433 -12.44 0.09 17.98
C LEU A 433 -13.89 -0.12 18.44
N THR A 434 -14.53 0.94 18.94
CA THR A 434 -15.94 0.92 19.31
C THR A 434 -16.83 0.66 18.09
N ALA A 435 -16.61 1.37 16.99
CA ALA A 435 -17.40 1.19 15.78
C ALA A 435 -17.25 -0.23 15.18
N GLN A 436 -16.04 -0.78 15.17
CA GLN A 436 -15.78 -2.14 14.67
C GLN A 436 -16.44 -3.20 15.56
N THR A 437 -16.37 -3.01 16.88
CA THR A 437 -17.04 -3.90 17.86
C THR A 437 -18.56 -3.86 17.68
N GLU A 438 -19.14 -2.67 17.47
CA GLU A 438 -20.56 -2.51 17.19
C GLU A 438 -20.98 -3.14 15.86
N LEU A 439 -20.17 -3.02 14.80
CA LEU A 439 -20.42 -3.68 13.52
C LEU A 439 -20.46 -5.20 13.71
N LEU A 440 -19.43 -5.78 14.34
CA LEU A 440 -19.38 -7.21 14.61
C LEU A 440 -20.60 -7.66 15.44
N GLY A 441 -20.96 -6.91 16.49
CA GLY A 441 -22.13 -7.19 17.31
C GLY A 441 -23.44 -7.19 16.49
N LYS A 442 -23.64 -6.19 15.63
CA LYS A 442 -24.79 -6.12 14.73
C LYS A 442 -24.83 -7.29 13.75
N MET A 443 -23.68 -7.67 13.18
CA MET A 443 -23.57 -8.81 12.27
C MET A 443 -23.90 -10.12 12.98
N VAL A 444 -23.34 -10.37 14.17
CA VAL A 444 -23.62 -11.56 15.00
C VAL A 444 -25.11 -11.66 15.34
N ILE A 445 -25.73 -10.58 15.79
CA ILE A 445 -27.16 -10.55 16.14
C ILE A 445 -28.04 -10.82 14.92
N SER A 446 -27.75 -10.21 13.76
CA SER A 446 -28.52 -10.52 12.55
C SER A 446 -28.25 -11.93 12.01
N GLY A 447 -27.00 -12.38 12.07
CA GLY A 447 -26.55 -13.66 11.57
C GLY A 447 -27.13 -14.83 12.36
N SER A 448 -27.28 -14.68 13.69
CA SER A 448 -27.88 -15.72 14.55
C SER A 448 -29.30 -16.07 14.12
N ASN A 449 -30.08 -15.09 13.67
CA ASN A 449 -31.45 -15.29 13.18
C ASN A 449 -31.50 -16.00 11.81
N HIS A 450 -30.36 -16.09 11.12
CA HIS A 450 -30.24 -16.73 9.80
C HIS A 450 -29.41 -18.01 9.83
N MET A 451 -29.03 -18.49 11.02
CA MET A 451 -28.30 -19.76 11.16
C MET A 451 -29.07 -20.92 10.53
N LYS A 452 -28.35 -21.87 9.93
CA LYS A 452 -28.93 -23.12 9.39
C LYS A 452 -29.54 -23.98 10.52
N LEU A 453 -28.96 -23.92 11.72
CA LEU A 453 -29.46 -24.58 12.91
C LEU A 453 -30.55 -23.73 13.58
N ARG A 454 -31.73 -23.67 12.98
CA ARG A 454 -32.89 -22.95 13.52
C ARG A 454 -34.19 -23.72 13.29
N PHE A 455 -35.17 -23.51 14.15
CA PHE A 455 -36.55 -23.95 13.98
C PHE A 455 -37.46 -22.88 14.56
N ASP A 456 -38.30 -22.30 13.72
CA ASP A 456 -39.27 -21.28 14.11
C ASP A 456 -40.67 -21.86 13.89
N PHE A 457 -41.55 -21.78 14.89
CA PHE A 457 -42.97 -22.01 14.65
C PHE A 457 -43.47 -20.91 13.71
N ASN A 458 -44.25 -21.30 12.71
CA ASN A 458 -44.83 -20.37 11.73
C ASN A 458 -46.24 -19.97 12.19
N ASP A 459 -46.34 -19.42 13.41
CA ASP A 459 -47.59 -19.01 14.07
C ASP A 459 -47.70 -17.49 14.28
#